data_AF-A0A534U7V5-F1
#
_entry.id   AF-A0A534U7V5-F1
#
_cell.length_a   1.000
_cell.length_b   1.000
_cell.length_c   1.000
_cell.angle_alpha   90.00
_cell.angle_beta   90.00
_cell.angle_gamma   90.00
#
_symmetry.space_group_name_H-M   'P 1'
#
loop_
_entity.id
_entity.type
_entity.pdbx_description
1 polymer ?
#
loop_
_entity_poly.entity_id
_entity_poly.type
_entity_poly.pdbx_seq_one_letter_code
_entity_poly.pdbx_strand_id
1 'polypeptide(L)'
;MRKIAWLLGVAVLAGASIVSAKPPAPGGNCPPDVGAALAAACPCDASSGGQAWKNHGGYVSCVVRFRNDLRKAGCLDDTSKRTIASCAARSTCGKPGAVLCCHYDTSGTCVGDPTPGDTIKAGTCSNDATILCDVDTDCITVTSGPSVKRSADLCIANGGTPVGSGSKCSACPLPPPSPVPSPGPTP
;
A
#
# COMPACT_ATOMS: atom_id res chain seq x y z
N MET A 1 5.99 82.13 9.68
CA MET A 1 5.60 80.79 10.18
C MET A 1 4.72 80.12 9.13
N ARG A 2 5.09 78.91 8.65
CA ARG A 2 4.21 77.77 8.30
C ARG A 2 3.00 78.05 7.34
N LYS A 3 2.77 77.38 6.19
CA LYS A 3 2.92 75.95 5.86
C LYS A 3 2.89 75.71 4.33
N ILE A 4 3.64 74.70 3.92
CA ILE A 4 3.62 73.96 2.64
C ILE A 4 2.53 72.89 2.71
N ALA A 5 1.84 72.59 1.60
CA ALA A 5 1.53 71.23 1.14
C ALA A 5 0.82 71.27 -0.22
N TRP A 6 1.57 70.98 -1.29
CA TRP A 6 1.06 70.76 -2.64
C TRP A 6 0.64 69.29 -2.83
N LEU A 7 -0.48 69.13 -3.54
CA LEU A 7 -1.03 67.88 -4.06
C LEU A 7 -0.06 67.24 -5.07
N LEU A 8 0.29 65.97 -4.88
CA LEU A 8 0.81 65.12 -5.96
C LEU A 8 0.15 63.73 -5.85
N GLY A 9 -0.61 63.39 -6.88
CA GLY A 9 -1.26 62.10 -7.05
C GLY A 9 -0.24 60.99 -7.31
N VAL A 10 -0.49 59.83 -6.72
CA VAL A 10 0.26 58.60 -6.96
C VAL A 10 -0.61 57.69 -7.82
N ALA A 11 -0.19 57.50 -9.07
CA ALA A 11 -0.76 56.50 -9.97
C ALA A 11 -0.37 55.11 -9.48
N VAL A 12 -1.36 54.31 -9.09
CA VAL A 12 -1.18 52.90 -8.72
C VAL A 12 -1.16 52.08 -10.01
N LEU A 13 0.05 51.73 -10.48
CA LEU A 13 0.23 50.72 -11.52
C LEU A 13 0.13 49.34 -10.88
N ALA A 14 -1.04 48.72 -11.01
CA ALA A 14 -1.27 47.32 -10.66
C ALA A 14 -0.49 46.41 -11.60
N GLY A 15 0.69 45.98 -11.19
CA GLY A 15 1.47 44.93 -11.86
C GLY A 15 0.83 43.56 -11.62
N ALA A 16 -0.02 43.11 -12.53
CA ALA A 16 -0.49 41.73 -12.57
C ALA A 16 0.69 40.82 -12.98
N SER A 17 1.36 40.21 -12.00
CA SER A 17 2.27 39.10 -12.25
C SER A 17 1.44 37.89 -12.67
N ILE A 18 1.27 37.72 -13.98
CA ILE A 18 0.86 36.45 -14.55
C ILE A 18 1.94 35.41 -14.23
N VAL A 19 1.73 34.64 -13.17
CA VAL A 19 2.36 33.32 -13.05
C VAL A 19 1.87 32.54 -14.25
N SER A 20 2.70 32.50 -15.29
CA SER A 20 2.52 31.59 -16.40
C SER A 20 2.71 30.19 -15.83
N ALA A 21 1.61 29.57 -15.38
CA ALA A 21 1.58 28.16 -15.07
C ALA A 21 1.84 27.44 -16.39
N LYS A 22 3.12 27.11 -16.62
CA LYS A 22 3.53 26.28 -17.74
C LYS A 22 2.68 25.00 -17.67
N PRO A 23 1.87 24.69 -18.71
CA PRO A 23 1.21 23.40 -18.79
C PRO A 23 2.29 22.31 -18.60
N PRO A 24 2.02 21.23 -17.86
CA PRO A 24 2.91 20.09 -17.86
C PRO A 24 3.19 19.74 -19.32
N ALA A 25 4.46 19.63 -19.70
CA ALA A 25 4.81 19.20 -21.04
C ALA A 25 4.10 17.86 -21.31
N PRO A 26 3.22 17.76 -22.31
CA PRO A 26 2.76 16.46 -22.77
C PRO A 26 3.90 15.88 -23.59
N GLY A 27 4.55 14.85 -23.06
CA GLY A 27 5.55 14.09 -23.81
C GLY A 27 6.82 13.82 -23.02
N GLY A 28 6.95 12.59 -22.55
CA GLY A 28 8.17 12.08 -21.96
C GLY A 28 7.99 10.68 -21.39
N ASN A 29 7.70 9.70 -22.27
CA ASN A 29 7.78 8.26 -22.02
C ASN A 29 7.40 7.81 -20.60
N CYS A 30 6.17 8.08 -20.17
CA CYS A 30 5.68 7.56 -18.89
C CYS A 30 5.76 6.02 -18.91
N PRO A 31 6.25 5.38 -17.84
CA PRO A 31 6.26 3.93 -17.79
C PRO A 31 4.81 3.43 -17.89
N PRO A 32 4.55 2.38 -18.69
CA PRO A 32 3.20 1.81 -18.82
C PRO A 32 2.69 1.26 -17.48
N ASP A 33 3.61 0.86 -16.60
CA ASP A 33 3.35 0.46 -15.23
C ASP A 33 4.28 1.22 -14.28
N VAL A 34 3.73 2.21 -13.58
CA VAL A 34 4.43 3.01 -12.56
C VAL A 34 4.86 2.14 -11.38
N GLY A 35 4.06 1.14 -11.00
CA GLY A 35 4.37 0.23 -9.90
C GLY A 35 5.57 -0.65 -10.21
N ALA A 36 5.59 -1.27 -11.39
CA ALA A 36 6.73 -2.06 -11.86
C ALA A 36 7.99 -1.19 -12.02
N ALA A 37 7.86 0.01 -12.60
CA ALA A 37 8.99 0.93 -12.73
C ALA A 37 9.55 1.38 -11.37
N LEU A 38 8.68 1.64 -10.39
CA LEU A 38 9.09 1.94 -9.03
C LEU A 38 9.79 0.77 -8.35
N ALA A 39 9.28 -0.46 -8.51
CA ALA A 39 9.87 -1.66 -7.94
C ALA A 39 11.26 -1.95 -8.54
N ALA A 40 11.45 -1.68 -9.83
CA ALA A 40 12.76 -1.78 -10.48
C ALA A 40 13.73 -0.69 -10.02
N ALA A 41 13.26 0.56 -9.88
CA ALA A 41 14.09 1.69 -9.46
C ALA A 41 14.49 1.62 -7.98
N CYS A 42 13.58 1.13 -7.12
CA CYS A 42 13.75 1.05 -5.68
C CYS A 42 13.31 -0.34 -5.17
N PRO A 43 14.10 -1.40 -5.42
CA PRO A 43 13.76 -2.75 -4.97
C PRO A 43 13.68 -2.83 -3.45
N CYS A 44 12.82 -3.70 -2.92
CA CYS A 44 12.65 -3.82 -1.47
C CYS A 44 13.87 -4.51 -0.81
N ASP A 45 14.42 -5.53 -1.47
CA ASP A 45 15.44 -6.42 -0.93
C ASP A 45 16.84 -5.78 -0.94
N ALA A 46 17.13 -4.97 -1.96
CA ALA A 46 18.38 -4.23 -2.10
C ALA A 46 18.15 -2.94 -2.89
N SER A 47 19.08 -2.00 -2.81
CA SER A 47 19.14 -0.85 -3.70
C SER A 47 19.30 -1.32 -5.16
N SER A 48 19.04 -0.43 -6.11
CA SER A 48 19.28 -0.70 -7.54
C SER A 48 20.75 -0.99 -7.87
N GLY A 49 21.69 -0.65 -6.99
CA GLY A 49 23.10 -1.03 -7.09
C GLY A 49 23.43 -2.40 -6.47
N GLY A 50 22.43 -3.14 -6.01
CA GLY A 50 22.58 -4.47 -5.39
C GLY A 50 23.03 -4.44 -3.93
N GLN A 51 23.18 -3.28 -3.31
CA GLN A 51 23.55 -3.19 -1.89
C GLN A 51 22.32 -3.22 -0.99
N ALA A 52 22.44 -3.86 0.18
CA ALA A 52 21.41 -3.75 1.22
C ALA A 52 21.13 -2.27 1.56
N TRP A 53 19.87 -1.93 1.79
CA TRP A 53 19.49 -0.60 2.23
C TRP A 53 20.15 -0.27 3.57
N LYS A 54 20.85 0.88 3.65
CA LYS A 54 21.45 1.36 4.91
C LYS A 54 20.45 1.42 6.07
N ASN A 55 19.21 1.82 5.75
CA ASN A 55 18.05 1.84 6.63
C ASN A 55 16.79 2.14 5.81
N HIS A 56 15.63 2.07 6.46
CA HIS A 56 14.32 2.37 5.87
C HIS A 56 14.24 3.77 5.23
N GLY A 57 14.89 4.77 5.84
CA GLY A 57 14.95 6.12 5.30
C GLY A 57 15.65 6.17 3.93
N GLY A 58 16.66 5.32 3.71
CA GLY A 58 17.31 5.16 2.41
C GLY A 58 16.33 4.66 1.33
N TYR A 59 15.56 3.62 1.63
CA TYR A 59 14.52 3.10 0.74
C TYR A 59 13.45 4.17 0.45
N VAL A 60 12.89 4.80 1.48
CA VAL A 60 11.86 5.85 1.32
C VAL A 60 12.40 7.02 0.51
N SER A 61 13.66 7.40 0.70
CA SER A 61 14.30 8.47 -0.07
C SER A 61 14.37 8.13 -1.56
N CYS A 62 14.73 6.89 -1.91
CA CYS A 62 14.69 6.41 -3.30
C CYS A 62 13.29 6.57 -3.90
N VAL A 63 12.27 6.03 -3.22
CA VAL A 63 10.87 6.07 -3.70
C VAL A 63 10.38 7.50 -3.87
N VAL A 64 10.66 8.39 -2.91
CA VAL A 64 10.24 9.78 -2.97
C VAL A 64 10.91 10.54 -4.12
N ARG A 65 12.20 10.29 -4.38
CA ARG A 65 12.92 10.88 -5.51
C ARG A 65 12.31 10.42 -6.84
N PHE A 66 12.17 9.12 -7.03
CA PHE A 66 11.58 8.56 -8.24
C PHE A 66 10.15 9.06 -8.50
N ARG A 67 9.30 9.06 -7.45
CA ARG A 67 7.95 9.64 -7.51
C ARG A 67 7.97 11.12 -7.92
N ASN A 68 8.92 11.90 -7.41
CA ASN A 68 9.01 13.31 -7.74
C ASN A 68 9.40 13.54 -9.21
N ASP A 69 10.23 12.66 -9.77
CA ASP A 69 10.61 12.72 -11.18
C ASP A 69 9.41 12.37 -12.08
N LEU A 70 8.67 11.30 -11.76
CA LEU A 70 7.40 10.97 -12.44
C LEU A 70 6.36 12.09 -12.34
N ARG A 71 6.24 12.73 -11.16
CA ARG A 71 5.34 13.88 -10.97
C ARG A 71 5.71 15.06 -11.87
N LYS A 72 7.01 15.38 -11.99
CA LYS A 72 7.50 16.46 -12.87
C LYS A 72 7.27 16.13 -14.34
N ALA A 73 7.37 14.86 -14.71
CA ALA A 73 7.10 14.36 -16.06
C ALA A 73 5.61 14.26 -16.41
N GLY A 74 4.69 14.54 -15.46
CA GLY A 74 3.25 14.43 -15.69
C GLY A 74 2.73 12.99 -15.71
N CYS A 75 3.49 12.03 -15.20
CA CYS A 75 3.19 10.60 -15.30
C CYS A 75 2.37 10.02 -14.13
N LEU A 76 1.90 10.86 -13.20
CA LEU A 76 1.14 10.41 -12.04
C LEU A 76 -0.24 11.05 -12.01
N ASP A 77 -1.26 10.24 -11.76
CA ASP A 77 -2.58 10.71 -11.33
C ASP A 77 -2.56 11.22 -9.88
N ASP A 78 -3.65 11.85 -9.46
CA ASP A 78 -3.75 12.44 -8.12
C ASP A 78 -3.75 11.41 -7.00
N THR A 79 -4.19 10.18 -7.28
CA THR A 79 -4.13 9.07 -6.33
C THR A 79 -2.69 8.67 -6.08
N SER A 80 -1.93 8.38 -7.15
CA SER A 80 -0.53 7.95 -7.11
C SER A 80 0.39 8.98 -6.47
N LYS A 81 0.12 10.28 -6.67
CA LYS A 81 0.85 11.37 -5.99
C LYS A 81 0.77 11.25 -4.46
N ARG A 82 -0.39 10.83 -3.93
CA ARG A 82 -0.67 10.72 -2.48
C ARG A 82 -0.29 9.35 -1.91
N THR A 83 -0.47 8.28 -2.68
CA THR A 83 -0.31 6.91 -2.18
C THR A 83 1.14 6.46 -2.18
N ILE A 84 1.92 6.66 -3.26
CA ILE A 84 3.27 6.07 -3.41
C ILE A 84 4.18 6.32 -2.19
N ALA A 85 4.29 7.57 -1.74
CA ALA A 85 5.15 7.90 -0.60
C ALA A 85 4.57 7.44 0.74
N SER A 86 3.24 7.48 0.91
CA SER A 86 2.62 7.02 2.15
C SER A 86 2.69 5.50 2.30
N CYS A 87 2.63 4.77 1.18
CA CYS A 87 2.86 3.34 1.11
C CYS A 87 4.32 2.99 1.41
N ALA A 88 5.28 3.66 0.79
CA ALA A 88 6.70 3.44 1.07
C ALA A 88 7.06 3.71 2.54
N ALA A 89 6.51 4.78 3.14
CA ALA A 89 6.71 5.09 4.56
C ALA A 89 6.11 4.04 5.51
N ARG A 90 5.14 3.24 5.03
CA ARG A 90 4.45 2.17 5.77
C ARG A 90 4.80 0.81 5.18
N SER A 91 6.07 0.62 4.85
CA SER A 91 6.61 -0.64 4.32
C SER A 91 7.64 -1.27 5.26
N THR A 92 7.95 -2.53 5.01
CA THR A 92 9.03 -3.27 5.66
C THR A 92 10.39 -3.04 4.98
N CYS A 93 10.43 -2.47 3.78
CA CYS A 93 11.66 -2.31 3.01
C CYS A 93 12.69 -1.43 3.74
N GLY A 94 13.94 -1.91 3.79
CA GLY A 94 15.01 -1.29 4.59
C GLY A 94 14.83 -1.37 6.11
N LYS A 95 13.89 -2.18 6.62
CA LYS A 95 13.75 -2.51 8.04
C LYS A 95 14.06 -4.00 8.26
N PRO A 96 15.29 -4.36 8.63
CA PRO A 96 15.64 -5.74 8.93
C PRO A 96 14.72 -6.33 10.01
N GLY A 97 14.16 -7.51 9.74
CA GLY A 97 13.25 -8.23 10.66
C GLY A 97 11.81 -7.70 10.70
N ALA A 98 11.48 -6.59 10.03
CA ALA A 98 10.11 -6.10 9.99
C ALA A 98 9.23 -6.96 9.09
N VAL A 99 7.98 -7.14 9.49
CA VAL A 99 6.97 -7.92 8.75
C VAL A 99 5.67 -7.14 8.63
N LEU A 100 4.89 -7.46 7.61
CA LEU A 100 3.47 -7.13 7.57
C LEU A 100 2.70 -8.11 8.47
N CYS A 101 1.76 -7.57 9.22
CA CYS A 101 0.95 -8.29 10.18
C CYS A 101 -0.52 -8.12 9.84
N CYS A 102 -1.19 -9.23 9.56
CA CYS A 102 -2.60 -9.30 9.18
C CYS A 102 -3.40 -9.95 10.29
N HIS A 103 -4.65 -9.53 10.47
CA HIS A 103 -5.58 -10.22 11.34
C HIS A 103 -6.71 -10.82 10.51
N TYR A 104 -7.03 -12.06 10.84
CA TYR A 104 -8.07 -12.83 10.18
C TYR A 104 -9.13 -13.21 11.20
N ASP A 105 -10.39 -13.17 10.78
CA ASP A 105 -11.46 -13.88 11.47
C ASP A 105 -11.52 -15.30 10.90
N THR A 106 -11.34 -16.28 11.77
CA THR A 106 -11.37 -17.72 11.46
C THR A 106 -12.53 -18.41 12.17
N SER A 107 -13.45 -17.65 12.75
CA SER A 107 -14.63 -18.19 13.45
C SER A 107 -15.76 -18.61 12.50
N GLY A 108 -15.70 -18.17 11.24
CA GLY A 108 -16.65 -18.54 10.20
C GLY A 108 -16.58 -20.03 9.87
N THR A 109 -17.74 -20.63 9.71
CA THR A 109 -17.95 -22.01 9.26
C THR A 109 -18.88 -22.01 8.07
N CYS A 110 -18.72 -22.98 7.16
CA CYS A 110 -19.59 -23.11 6.01
C CYS A 110 -20.89 -23.83 6.40
N VAL A 111 -22.03 -23.18 6.14
CA VAL A 111 -23.35 -23.69 6.52
C VAL A 111 -24.22 -23.85 5.28
N GLY A 112 -24.90 -24.99 5.18
CA GLY A 112 -25.86 -25.27 4.11
C GLY A 112 -25.25 -25.87 2.84
N ASP A 113 -23.94 -26.12 2.81
CA ASP A 113 -23.33 -26.88 1.73
C ASP A 113 -23.66 -28.39 1.87
N PRO A 114 -24.30 -29.02 0.87
CA PRO A 114 -24.64 -30.44 0.93
C PRO A 114 -23.44 -31.38 0.71
N THR A 115 -22.36 -30.90 0.08
CA THR A 115 -21.20 -31.73 -0.30
C THR A 115 -19.86 -30.99 -0.10
N PRO A 116 -19.45 -30.69 1.16
CA PRO A 116 -18.23 -29.95 1.42
C PRO A 116 -16.97 -30.60 0.81
N GLY A 117 -16.18 -29.80 0.10
CA GLY A 117 -14.92 -30.17 -0.56
C GLY A 117 -15.05 -30.55 -2.03
N ASP A 118 -16.22 -30.35 -2.65
CA ASP A 118 -16.46 -30.66 -4.06
C ASP A 118 -16.13 -29.48 -5.00
N THR A 119 -15.62 -28.37 -4.46
CA THR A 119 -15.27 -27.09 -5.11
C THR A 119 -16.47 -26.25 -5.54
N ILE A 120 -17.70 -26.69 -5.28
CA ILE A 120 -18.91 -25.94 -5.54
C ILE A 120 -19.27 -25.17 -4.28
N LYS A 121 -19.30 -23.84 -4.36
CA LYS A 121 -19.69 -22.99 -3.22
C LYS A 121 -21.20 -22.93 -3.07
N ALA A 122 -21.79 -24.00 -2.51
CA ALA A 122 -23.23 -24.12 -2.33
C ALA A 122 -23.70 -23.69 -0.93
N GLY A 123 -22.78 -23.59 0.04
CA GLY A 123 -23.03 -23.05 1.37
C GLY A 123 -22.87 -21.54 1.49
N THR A 124 -23.12 -21.05 2.70
CA THR A 124 -22.90 -19.65 3.11
C THR A 124 -22.14 -19.60 4.43
N CYS A 125 -21.30 -18.58 4.59
CA CYS A 125 -20.49 -18.44 5.79
C CYS A 125 -21.29 -17.95 7.00
N SER A 126 -21.08 -18.57 8.16
CA SER A 126 -21.79 -18.24 9.41
C SER A 126 -21.48 -16.82 9.95
N ASN A 127 -20.29 -16.30 9.66
CA ASN A 127 -19.86 -14.95 10.03
C ASN A 127 -20.27 -13.88 9.01
N ASP A 128 -20.58 -14.27 7.76
CA ASP A 128 -21.06 -13.37 6.71
C ASP A 128 -21.88 -14.15 5.67
N ALA A 129 -23.20 -14.02 5.73
CA ALA A 129 -24.12 -14.72 4.83
C ALA A 129 -24.02 -14.27 3.36
N THR A 130 -23.27 -13.22 3.04
CA THR A 130 -23.01 -12.79 1.66
C THR A 130 -21.85 -13.55 1.01
N ILE A 131 -21.07 -14.27 1.79
CA ILE A 131 -19.94 -15.08 1.32
C ILE A 131 -20.42 -16.50 1.09
N LEU A 132 -20.35 -16.94 -0.18
CA LEU A 132 -20.56 -18.34 -0.54
C LEU A 132 -19.31 -19.16 -0.20
N CYS A 133 -19.52 -20.37 0.29
CA CYS A 133 -18.46 -21.27 0.72
C CYS A 133 -18.74 -22.71 0.27
N ASP A 134 -17.66 -23.45 0.09
CA ASP A 134 -17.64 -24.91 -0.07
C ASP A 134 -17.15 -25.54 1.25
N VAL A 135 -16.09 -24.96 1.83
CA VAL A 135 -15.49 -25.40 3.10
C VAL A 135 -15.27 -24.24 4.06
N ASP A 136 -15.06 -24.53 5.36
CA ASP A 136 -14.86 -23.51 6.40
C ASP A 136 -13.74 -22.51 6.08
N THR A 137 -12.71 -22.92 5.35
CA THR A 137 -11.60 -22.02 4.98
C THR A 137 -12.02 -20.92 4.00
N ASP A 138 -13.13 -21.08 3.28
CA ASP A 138 -13.71 -19.99 2.47
C ASP A 138 -14.30 -18.86 3.32
N CYS A 139 -14.58 -19.13 4.60
CA CYS A 139 -15.16 -18.19 5.55
C CYS A 139 -14.12 -17.39 6.34
N ILE A 140 -12.83 -17.57 6.02
CA ILE A 140 -11.77 -16.78 6.63
C ILE A 140 -11.76 -15.39 6.00
N THR A 141 -11.99 -14.37 6.81
CA THR A 141 -12.01 -12.97 6.36
C THR A 141 -10.88 -12.15 6.99
N VAL A 142 -10.41 -11.10 6.30
CA VAL A 142 -9.42 -10.18 6.87
C VAL A 142 -10.16 -9.15 7.74
N THR A 143 -9.93 -9.19 9.05
CA THR A 143 -10.53 -8.22 9.99
C THR A 143 -9.77 -6.92 10.04
N SER A 144 -8.44 -6.96 9.86
CA SER A 144 -7.65 -5.74 9.68
C SER A 144 -6.46 -5.96 8.76
N GLY A 145 -6.30 -4.99 7.84
CA GLY A 145 -5.27 -4.97 6.81
C GLY A 145 -3.87 -4.72 7.33
N PRO A 146 -2.84 -4.95 6.49
CA PRO A 146 -1.51 -5.25 6.97
C PRO A 146 -0.90 -4.07 7.72
N SER A 147 -0.44 -4.32 8.94
CA SER A 147 0.30 -3.35 9.74
C SER A 147 1.78 -3.73 9.78
N VAL A 148 2.67 -2.75 9.67
CA VAL A 148 4.11 -3.03 9.80
C VAL A 148 4.43 -3.26 11.28
N LYS A 149 4.99 -4.43 11.59
CA LYS A 149 5.54 -4.78 12.90
C LYS A 149 7.05 -4.95 12.78
N ARG A 150 7.78 -4.72 13.87
CA ARG A 150 9.26 -4.81 13.90
C ARG A 150 9.79 -6.26 13.94
N SER A 151 8.91 -7.24 14.16
CA SER A 151 9.22 -8.67 14.14
C SER A 151 7.97 -9.51 13.94
N ALA A 152 8.15 -10.75 13.50
CA ALA A 152 7.10 -11.76 13.44
C ALA A 152 6.53 -12.06 14.83
N ASP A 153 7.38 -12.18 15.86
CA ASP A 153 6.93 -12.46 17.24
C ASP A 153 5.98 -11.39 17.76
N LEU A 154 6.23 -10.11 17.45
CA LEU A 154 5.33 -9.04 17.84
C LEU A 154 4.04 -9.03 17.04
N CYS A 155 4.03 -9.56 15.82
CA CYS A 155 2.78 -9.77 15.11
C CYS A 155 1.94 -10.85 15.83
N ILE A 156 2.56 -11.99 16.12
CA ILE A 156 1.92 -13.14 16.79
C ILE A 156 1.45 -12.76 18.19
N ALA A 157 2.26 -12.07 18.98
CA ALA A 157 1.90 -11.61 20.33
C ALA A 157 0.70 -10.63 20.34
N ASN A 158 0.43 -9.97 19.21
CA ASN A 158 -0.75 -9.12 19.03
C ASN A 158 -1.97 -9.90 18.47
N GLY A 159 -1.86 -11.22 18.26
CA GLY A 159 -2.92 -12.05 17.69
C GLY A 159 -3.04 -11.93 16.16
N GLY A 160 -1.95 -11.57 15.47
CA GLY A 160 -1.91 -11.48 14.01
C GLY A 160 -1.00 -12.55 13.38
N THR A 161 -1.12 -12.68 12.06
CA THR A 161 -0.31 -13.58 11.24
C THR A 161 0.74 -12.78 10.47
N PRO A 162 2.04 -13.13 10.56
CA PRO A 162 3.08 -12.48 9.78
C PRO A 162 3.03 -12.93 8.32
N VAL A 163 2.94 -11.98 7.39
CA VAL A 163 2.82 -12.26 5.93
C VAL A 163 4.06 -11.86 5.13
N GLY A 164 5.19 -11.66 5.82
CA GLY A 164 6.49 -11.36 5.20
C GLY A 164 6.70 -9.87 4.91
N SER A 165 7.48 -9.58 3.86
CA SER A 165 7.85 -8.23 3.45
C SER A 165 6.79 -7.59 2.54
N GLY A 166 6.68 -6.27 2.60
CA GLY A 166 5.81 -5.51 1.70
C GLY A 166 5.42 -4.13 2.23
N SER A 167 4.30 -3.62 1.73
CA SER A 167 3.72 -2.34 2.12
C SER A 167 2.35 -2.53 2.76
N LYS A 168 1.97 -1.67 3.70
CA LYS A 168 0.59 -1.58 4.23
C LYS A 168 -0.46 -1.34 3.13
N CYS A 169 -0.04 -0.81 1.98
CA CYS A 169 -0.93 -0.62 0.84
C CYS A 169 -1.15 -1.89 0.01
N SER A 170 -0.40 -2.95 0.27
CA SER A 170 -0.69 -4.28 -0.25
C SER A 170 -1.87 -4.87 0.52
N ALA A 171 -2.67 -5.71 -0.13
CA ALA A 171 -3.69 -6.49 0.57
C ALA A 171 -3.02 -7.56 1.46
N CYS A 172 -3.70 -7.96 2.54
CA CYS A 172 -3.35 -9.20 3.23
C CYS A 172 -3.59 -10.36 2.26
N PRO A 173 -2.62 -11.27 2.08
CA PRO A 173 -2.90 -12.52 1.37
C PRO A 173 -3.97 -13.30 2.15
N LEU A 174 -4.78 -14.08 1.46
CA LEU A 174 -5.60 -15.08 2.15
C LEU A 174 -4.65 -16.10 2.79
N PRO A 175 -4.93 -16.54 4.03
CA PRO A 175 -4.11 -17.58 4.64
C PRO A 175 -4.26 -18.85 3.79
N PRO A 176 -3.18 -19.64 3.64
CA PRO A 176 -3.29 -20.92 2.96
C PRO A 176 -4.37 -21.77 3.65
N PRO A 177 -5.18 -22.54 2.91
CA PRO A 177 -6.08 -23.49 3.54
C PRO A 177 -5.24 -24.42 4.41
N SER A 178 -5.64 -24.60 5.67
CA SER A 178 -4.98 -25.56 6.56
C SER A 178 -4.91 -26.91 5.86
N PRO A 179 -3.78 -27.65 5.94
CA PRO A 179 -3.75 -29.00 5.41
C PRO A 179 -4.84 -29.80 6.11
N VAL A 180 -5.79 -30.33 5.31
CA VAL A 180 -6.83 -31.24 5.78
C VAL A 180 -6.12 -32.39 6.52
N PRO A 181 -6.45 -32.70 7.79
CA PRO A 181 -5.88 -33.87 8.42
C PRO A 181 -6.22 -35.08 7.55
N SER A 182 -5.19 -35.77 7.05
CA SER A 182 -5.40 -37.06 6.37
C SER A 182 -6.24 -37.94 7.28
N PRO A 183 -7.29 -38.62 6.78
CA PRO A 183 -7.99 -39.60 7.58
C PRO A 183 -6.95 -40.60 8.07
N GLY A 184 -6.77 -40.66 9.39
CA GLY A 184 -5.87 -41.63 10.00
C GLY A 184 -6.27 -43.04 9.56
N PRO A 185 -5.33 -43.99 9.48
CA PRO A 185 -5.66 -45.34 9.09
C PRO A 185 -6.75 -45.87 10.01
N THR A 186 -7.90 -46.22 9.44
CA THR A 186 -8.95 -46.99 10.11
C THR A 186 -8.35 -48.30 10.63
N PRO A 187 -8.69 -48.72 11.86
CA PRO A 187 -8.14 -49.93 12.48
C PRO A 187 -8.49 -51.21 11.71
#